data_AF-A0A7C3GJF3-F1
#
_entry.id   AF-A0A7C3GJF3-F1
#
_cell.length_a   1.000
_cell.length_b   1.000
_cell.length_c   1.000
_cell.angle_alpha   90.00
_cell.angle_beta   90.00
_cell.angle_gamma   90.00
#
_symmetry.space_group_name_H-M   'P 1'
#
loop_
_entity.id
_entity.type
_entity.pdbx_description
1 polymer ?
#
loop_
_entity_poly.entity_id
_entity_poly.type
_entity_poly.pdbx_seq_one_letter_code
_entity_poly.pdbx_strand_id
1 'polypeptide(L)'
;MPENTNDAGNQTETGGGQQTVNAESFEAWLEAQPEEVRALYDAHIQRLKGALNSEREMRSRLEKQLKRIAKGEEIPDAVRQQIEELTTKLSAASRRAAFMAKATEHGAMYPDLLYAAVAEKLQDDADLSDPTLWEGLRKKYPPLFRPASGVVSNGDAGAGGDEPPAPKKSFDDVIRKLARG
;
A
#
# COMPACT_ATOMS: atom_id res chain seq x y z
N MET A 1 12.50 66.83 38.54
CA MET A 1 13.67 66.18 37.90
C MET A 1 13.30 64.72 37.66
N PRO A 2 13.54 64.18 36.45
CA PRO A 2 12.82 63.04 35.87
C PRO A 2 13.70 61.80 35.59
N GLU A 3 13.07 60.68 35.20
CA GLU A 3 13.54 59.61 34.28
C GLU A 3 12.28 58.74 33.98
N ASN A 4 11.64 58.73 32.80
CA ASN A 4 12.05 58.29 31.44
C ASN A 4 12.43 56.79 31.45
N THR A 5 11.82 55.86 30.73
CA THR A 5 11.49 55.78 29.28
C THR A 5 10.56 54.59 28.97
N ASN A 6 9.70 54.75 27.95
CA ASN A 6 9.38 53.86 26.80
C ASN A 6 8.89 52.41 27.05
N ASP A 7 8.15 51.74 26.17
CA ASP A 7 7.38 51.95 24.94
C ASP A 7 6.89 50.53 24.55
N ALA A 8 5.91 50.48 23.65
CA ALA A 8 5.61 49.37 22.75
C ALA A 8 4.81 48.18 23.31
N GLY A 9 3.62 48.05 22.73
CA GLY A 9 2.76 46.89 22.89
C GLY A 9 3.35 45.62 22.29
N ASN A 10 2.72 44.51 22.63
CA ASN A 10 2.90 43.26 21.92
C ASN A 10 1.53 42.67 21.60
N GLN A 11 1.11 42.86 20.35
CA GLN A 11 0.14 42.01 19.68
C GLN A 11 0.87 40.77 19.17
N THR A 12 0.14 39.65 19.22
CA THR A 12 0.33 38.41 18.44
C THR A 12 1.55 37.54 18.80
N GLU A 13 1.27 36.32 19.25
CA GLU A 13 1.57 35.16 18.40
C GLU A 13 0.69 33.96 18.78
N THR A 14 -0.17 33.62 17.82
CA THR A 14 -0.96 32.41 17.73
C THR A 14 -0.01 31.22 17.55
N GLY A 15 0.41 30.60 18.65
CA GLY A 15 1.17 29.35 18.63
C GLY A 15 0.25 28.15 18.38
N GLY A 16 -0.27 28.02 17.16
CA GLY A 16 -0.79 26.75 16.67
C GLY A 16 0.36 25.75 16.61
N GLY A 17 0.46 24.92 17.65
CA GLY A 17 1.44 23.84 17.71
C GLY A 17 1.20 22.85 16.59
N GLN A 18 1.83 23.10 15.45
CA GLN A 18 1.90 22.15 14.36
C GLN A 18 2.86 21.05 14.77
N GLN A 19 2.31 20.07 15.49
CA GLN A 19 3.01 18.85 15.86
C GLN A 19 3.29 18.12 14.56
N THR A 20 4.49 18.33 14.00
CA THR A 20 5.02 17.53 12.90
C THR A 20 5.16 16.10 13.40
N VAL A 21 4.13 15.29 13.13
CA VAL A 21 4.19 13.85 13.34
C VAL A 21 5.16 13.32 12.29
N ASN A 22 6.40 13.03 12.69
CA ASN A 22 7.31 12.18 11.91
C ASN A 22 6.73 10.77 11.95
N ALA A 23 5.69 10.54 11.16
CA ALA A 23 5.06 9.25 11.04
C ALA A 23 5.79 8.47 9.95
N GLU A 24 6.48 7.41 10.34
CA GLU A 24 7.16 6.49 9.42
C GLU A 24 6.19 5.71 8.52
N SER A 25 4.89 5.76 8.83
CA SER A 25 3.81 5.16 8.04
C SER A 25 2.50 5.94 8.18
N PHE A 26 1.60 5.77 7.20
CA PHE A 26 0.26 6.34 7.26
C PHE A 26 -0.53 5.89 8.50
N GLU A 27 -0.35 4.64 8.94
CA GLU A 27 -1.02 4.10 10.13
C GLU A 27 -0.53 4.82 11.39
N ALA A 28 0.78 5.03 11.54
CA ALA A 28 1.33 5.77 12.66
C ALA A 28 0.85 7.24 12.67
N TRP A 29 0.66 7.84 11.49
CA TRP A 29 0.08 9.17 11.38
C TRP A 29 -1.39 9.20 11.80
N LEU A 30 -2.17 8.20 11.37
CA LEU A 30 -3.60 8.09 11.64
C LEU A 30 -3.84 7.84 13.14
N GLU A 31 -3.05 6.97 13.78
CA GLU A 31 -3.11 6.70 15.22
C GLU A 31 -2.84 7.94 16.07
N ALA A 32 -1.93 8.82 15.61
CA ALA A 32 -1.61 10.07 16.26
C ALA A 32 -2.68 11.17 16.07
N GLN A 33 -3.68 10.95 15.22
CA GLN A 33 -4.74 11.95 15.00
C GLN A 33 -5.73 12.03 16.17
N PRO A 34 -6.39 13.19 16.36
CA PRO A 34 -7.51 13.32 17.29
C PRO A 34 -8.62 12.28 17.05
N GLU A 35 -9.35 11.91 18.10
CA GLU A 35 -10.41 10.90 18.04
C GLU A 35 -11.47 11.21 16.97
N GLU A 36 -11.85 12.49 16.81
CA GLU A 36 -12.81 12.92 15.80
C GLU A 36 -12.34 12.60 14.37
N VAL A 37 -11.05 12.80 14.07
CA VAL A 37 -10.46 12.53 12.74
C VAL A 37 -10.38 11.02 12.49
N ARG A 38 -9.98 10.24 13.50
CA ARG A 38 -9.95 8.77 13.41
C ARG A 38 -11.35 8.19 13.22
N ALA A 39 -12.33 8.67 13.97
CA ALA A 39 -13.71 8.22 13.86
C ALA A 39 -14.30 8.49 12.47
N LEU A 40 -13.99 9.65 11.87
CA LEU A 40 -14.45 10.02 10.54
C LEU A 40 -13.79 9.16 9.45
N TYR A 41 -12.48 8.89 9.60
CA TYR A 41 -11.77 7.95 8.74
C TYR A 41 -12.35 6.54 8.84
N ASP A 42 -12.52 6.01 10.05
CA ASP A 42 -13.05 4.67 10.29
C ASP A 42 -14.46 4.53 9.71
N ALA A 43 -15.33 5.51 9.95
CA ALA A 43 -16.68 5.53 9.38
C ALA A 43 -16.65 5.50 7.84
N HIS A 44 -15.74 6.26 7.22
CA HIS A 44 -15.58 6.27 5.77
C HIS A 44 -15.11 4.91 5.24
N ILE A 45 -14.08 4.32 5.85
CA ILE A 45 -13.55 3.00 5.48
C ILE A 45 -14.61 1.91 5.66
N GLN A 46 -15.37 1.93 6.77
CA GLN A 46 -16.43 0.97 7.01
C GLN A 46 -17.55 1.08 5.95
N ARG A 47 -17.91 2.31 5.55
CA ARG A 47 -18.88 2.52 4.46
C ARG A 47 -18.37 1.95 3.13
N LEU A 48 -17.10 2.17 2.80
CA LEU A 48 -16.48 1.62 1.59
C LEU A 48 -16.44 0.09 1.61
N LYS A 49 -16.02 -0.51 2.73
CA LYS A 49 -16.04 -1.96 2.94
C LYS A 49 -17.46 -2.52 2.81
N GLY A 50 -18.45 -1.85 3.42
CA GLY A 50 -19.86 -2.20 3.31
C GLY A 50 -20.39 -2.16 1.87
N ALA A 51 -20.08 -1.09 1.13
CA ALA A 51 -20.44 -0.97 -0.29
C ALA A 51 -19.82 -2.08 -1.14
N LEU A 52 -18.53 -2.38 -0.93
CA LEU A 52 -17.83 -3.45 -1.64
C LEU A 52 -18.42 -4.84 -1.31
N ASN A 53 -18.75 -5.09 -0.04
CA ASN A 53 -19.40 -6.34 0.36
C ASN A 53 -20.79 -6.47 -0.26
N SER A 54 -21.59 -5.40 -0.26
CA SER A 54 -22.88 -5.37 -0.94
C SER A 54 -22.75 -5.62 -2.44
N GLU A 55 -21.75 -5.06 -3.11
CA GLU A 55 -21.48 -5.31 -4.53
C GLU A 55 -21.16 -6.79 -4.78
N ARG A 56 -20.29 -7.39 -3.96
CA ARG A 56 -19.94 -8.81 -4.06
C ARG A 56 -21.16 -9.71 -3.86
N GLU A 57 -22.01 -9.39 -2.89
CA GLU A 57 -23.25 -10.13 -2.66
C GLU A 57 -24.23 -10.01 -3.83
N MET A 58 -24.45 -8.79 -4.35
CA MET A 58 -25.29 -8.55 -5.52
C MET A 58 -24.78 -9.33 -6.74
N ARG A 59 -23.47 -9.33 -6.95
CA ARG A 59 -22.82 -10.08 -8.03
C ARG A 59 -23.03 -11.59 -7.90
N SER A 60 -22.86 -12.14 -6.71
CA SER A 60 -23.13 -13.56 -6.44
C SER A 60 -24.59 -13.94 -6.66
N ARG A 61 -25.53 -13.07 -6.23
CA ARG A 61 -26.96 -13.28 -6.47
C ARG A 61 -27.29 -13.26 -7.96
N LEU A 62 -26.74 -12.28 -8.70
CA LEU A 62 -26.92 -12.18 -10.15
C LEU A 62 -26.36 -13.42 -10.86
N GLU A 63 -25.17 -13.89 -10.49
CA GLU A 63 -24.58 -15.10 -11.07
C GLU A 63 -25.48 -16.34 -10.86
N LYS A 64 -26.04 -16.50 -9.66
CA LYS A 64 -26.98 -17.59 -9.35
C LYS A 64 -28.27 -17.47 -10.16
N GLN A 65 -28.78 -16.26 -10.33
CA GLN A 65 -29.96 -16.01 -11.16
C GLN A 65 -29.68 -16.32 -12.63
N LEU A 66 -28.55 -15.88 -13.18
CA LEU A 66 -28.13 -16.18 -14.55
C LEU A 66 -28.00 -17.70 -14.77
N LYS A 67 -27.34 -18.42 -13.86
CA LYS A 67 -27.25 -19.89 -13.91
C LYS A 67 -28.62 -20.58 -13.82
N ARG A 68 -29.56 -20.03 -13.05
CA ARG A 68 -30.92 -20.57 -12.94
C ARG A 68 -31.71 -20.33 -14.24
N ILE A 69 -31.62 -19.12 -14.79
CA ILE A 69 -32.23 -18.76 -16.06
C ILE A 69 -31.68 -19.68 -17.16
N ALA A 70 -30.36 -19.81 -17.28
CA ALA A 70 -29.70 -20.68 -18.25
C ALA A 70 -30.04 -22.18 -18.11
N LYS A 71 -30.64 -22.64 -17.02
CA LYS A 71 -31.13 -24.02 -16.86
C LYS A 71 -32.58 -24.21 -17.28
N GLY A 72 -33.32 -23.13 -17.53
CA GLY A 72 -34.69 -23.20 -18.04
C GLY A 72 -34.74 -23.81 -19.44
N GLU A 73 -35.77 -24.59 -19.69
CA GLU A 73 -35.97 -25.29 -20.97
C GLU A 73 -36.49 -24.35 -22.08
N GLU A 74 -37.03 -23.19 -21.71
CA GLU A 74 -37.66 -22.22 -22.65
C GLU A 74 -36.68 -21.24 -23.32
N ILE A 75 -35.37 -21.34 -23.03
CA ILE A 75 -34.38 -20.36 -23.52
C ILE A 75 -33.74 -20.85 -24.82
N PRO A 76 -33.77 -20.05 -25.90
CA PRO A 76 -33.07 -20.36 -27.14
C PRO A 76 -31.56 -20.56 -26.90
N ASP A 77 -30.95 -21.51 -27.60
CA ASP A 77 -29.53 -21.86 -27.40
C ASP A 77 -28.57 -20.68 -27.57
N ALA A 78 -28.86 -19.77 -28.51
CA ALA A 78 -28.07 -18.54 -28.68
C ALA A 78 -28.07 -17.66 -27.42
N VAL A 79 -29.21 -17.58 -26.72
CA VAL A 79 -29.33 -16.82 -25.46
C VAL A 79 -28.67 -17.58 -24.32
N ARG A 80 -28.78 -18.92 -24.29
CA ARG A 80 -28.10 -19.77 -23.30
C ARG A 80 -26.58 -19.59 -23.37
N GLN A 81 -26.00 -19.61 -24.57
CA GLN A 81 -24.57 -19.39 -24.79
C GLN A 81 -24.12 -18.00 -24.33
N GLN A 82 -24.90 -16.95 -24.62
CA GLN A 82 -24.60 -15.59 -24.14
C GLN A 82 -24.63 -15.52 -22.59
N ILE A 83 -25.57 -16.19 -21.95
CA ILE A 83 -25.65 -16.23 -20.48
C ILE A 83 -24.45 -16.99 -19.90
N GLU A 84 -24.05 -18.11 -20.49
CA GLU A 84 -22.86 -18.87 -20.08
C GLU A 84 -21.58 -18.04 -20.23
N GLU A 85 -21.42 -17.34 -21.34
CA GLU A 85 -20.29 -16.45 -21.59
C GLU A 85 -20.25 -15.30 -20.56
N LEU A 86 -21.38 -14.63 -20.33
CA LEU A 86 -21.49 -13.57 -19.33
C LEU A 86 -21.19 -14.09 -17.93
N THR A 87 -21.70 -15.27 -17.58
CA THR A 87 -21.43 -15.91 -16.28
C THR A 87 -19.95 -16.22 -16.12
N THR A 88 -19.29 -16.72 -17.16
CA THR A 88 -17.86 -17.04 -17.16
C THR A 88 -16.99 -15.79 -17.03
N LYS A 89 -17.33 -14.71 -17.76
CA LYS A 89 -16.64 -13.41 -17.62
C LYS A 89 -16.83 -12.83 -16.22
N LEU A 90 -18.04 -12.94 -15.66
CA LEU A 90 -18.36 -12.43 -14.33
C LEU A 90 -17.58 -13.19 -13.25
N SER A 91 -17.51 -14.52 -13.32
CA SER A 91 -16.78 -15.34 -12.36
C SER A 91 -15.27 -15.10 -12.45
N ALA A 92 -14.71 -15.04 -13.66
CA ALA A 92 -13.29 -14.76 -13.89
C ALA A 92 -12.87 -13.39 -13.33
N ALA A 93 -13.67 -12.34 -13.60
CA ALA A 93 -13.41 -11.01 -13.08
C ALA A 93 -13.58 -10.93 -11.55
N SER A 94 -14.54 -11.66 -10.97
CA SER A 94 -14.70 -11.75 -9.51
C SER A 94 -13.48 -12.42 -8.86
N ARG A 95 -13.00 -13.52 -9.44
CA ARG A 95 -11.82 -14.25 -8.95
C ARG A 95 -10.57 -13.39 -9.02
N ARG A 96 -10.35 -12.71 -10.14
CA ARG A 96 -9.22 -11.79 -10.29
C ARG A 96 -9.25 -10.70 -9.21
N ALA A 97 -10.40 -10.09 -8.96
CA ALA A 97 -10.54 -9.06 -7.92
C ALA A 97 -10.27 -9.62 -6.51
N ALA A 98 -10.80 -10.81 -6.18
CA ALA A 98 -10.56 -11.48 -4.91
C ALA A 98 -9.08 -11.83 -4.72
N PHE A 99 -8.46 -12.37 -5.77
CA PHE A 99 -7.04 -12.70 -5.78
C PHE A 99 -6.17 -11.47 -5.53
N MET A 100 -6.41 -10.35 -6.22
CA MET A 100 -5.63 -9.13 -6.03
C MET A 100 -5.74 -8.59 -4.61
N ALA A 101 -6.95 -8.57 -4.04
CA ALA A 101 -7.17 -8.09 -2.69
C ALA A 101 -6.40 -8.93 -1.66
N LYS A 102 -6.34 -10.25 -1.86
CA LYS A 102 -5.57 -11.15 -0.98
C LYS A 102 -4.07 -11.09 -1.27
N ALA A 103 -3.67 -10.95 -2.52
CA ALA A 103 -2.27 -10.85 -2.90
C ALA A 103 -1.59 -9.66 -2.24
N THR A 104 -2.25 -8.50 -2.19
CA THR A 104 -1.71 -7.31 -1.51
C THR A 104 -1.63 -7.49 0.00
N GLU A 105 -2.64 -8.12 0.63
CA GLU A 105 -2.63 -8.50 2.05
C GLU A 105 -1.44 -9.41 2.38
N HIS A 106 -1.11 -10.35 1.48
CA HIS A 106 0.04 -11.25 1.62
C HIS A 106 1.36 -10.65 1.08
N GLY A 107 1.41 -9.35 0.81
CA GLY A 107 2.64 -8.63 0.48
C GLY A 107 3.14 -8.82 -0.95
N ALA A 108 2.26 -9.15 -1.90
CA ALA A 108 2.61 -9.10 -3.33
C ALA A 108 2.86 -7.65 -3.77
N MET A 109 4.01 -7.40 -4.40
CA MET A 109 4.35 -6.11 -4.99
C MET A 109 3.70 -5.91 -6.36
N TYR A 110 3.57 -6.99 -7.13
CA TYR A 110 2.97 -6.97 -8.48
C TYR A 110 1.82 -7.98 -8.58
N PRO A 111 0.64 -7.68 -8.00
CA PRO A 111 -0.50 -8.61 -7.99
C PRO A 111 -0.96 -9.03 -9.38
N ASP A 112 -0.89 -8.15 -10.38
CA ASP A 112 -1.25 -8.45 -11.77
C ASP A 112 -0.33 -9.50 -12.40
N LEU A 113 0.98 -9.35 -12.23
CA LEU A 113 1.96 -10.31 -12.74
C LEU A 113 1.85 -11.65 -12.01
N LEU A 114 1.61 -11.61 -10.70
CA LEU A 114 1.40 -12.82 -9.91
C LEU A 114 0.14 -13.55 -10.38
N TYR A 115 -0.97 -12.84 -10.60
CA TYR A 115 -2.19 -13.41 -11.14
C TYR A 115 -1.96 -14.03 -12.51
N ALA A 116 -1.29 -13.33 -13.43
CA ALA A 116 -0.97 -13.85 -14.76
C ALA A 116 -0.13 -15.14 -14.69
N ALA A 117 0.79 -15.25 -13.73
CA ALA A 117 1.62 -16.44 -13.56
C ALA A 117 0.87 -17.66 -13.00
N VAL A 118 -0.27 -17.46 -12.33
CA VAL A 118 -1.02 -18.52 -11.64
C VAL A 118 -2.42 -18.74 -12.20
N ALA A 119 -2.94 -17.86 -13.05
CA ALA A 119 -4.32 -17.85 -13.51
C ALA A 119 -4.78 -19.19 -14.11
N GLU A 120 -3.92 -19.85 -14.89
CA GLU A 120 -4.24 -21.16 -15.50
C GLU A 120 -4.29 -22.32 -14.48
N LYS A 121 -3.60 -22.17 -13.34
CA LYS A 121 -3.46 -23.20 -12.31
C LYS A 121 -4.33 -22.93 -11.10
N LEU A 122 -4.90 -21.72 -11.00
CA LEU A 122 -5.77 -21.32 -9.93
C LEU A 122 -7.14 -21.97 -10.16
N GLN A 123 -7.35 -23.10 -9.49
CA GLN A 123 -8.61 -23.83 -9.53
C GLN A 123 -9.76 -22.91 -9.08
N ASP A 124 -10.95 -23.16 -9.63
CA ASP A 124 -12.16 -22.40 -9.33
C ASP A 124 -12.48 -22.36 -7.83
N ASP A 125 -12.10 -23.41 -7.10
CA ASP A 125 -12.34 -23.61 -5.67
C ASP A 125 -11.09 -23.35 -4.81
N ALA A 126 -10.06 -22.70 -5.36
CA ALA A 126 -8.86 -22.37 -4.59
C ALA A 126 -9.21 -21.48 -3.39
N ASP A 127 -8.94 -21.97 -2.18
CA ASP A 127 -9.12 -21.19 -0.97
C ASP A 127 -8.00 -20.14 -0.86
N LEU A 128 -8.33 -18.91 -1.24
CA LEU A 128 -7.41 -17.77 -1.14
C LEU A 128 -7.11 -17.37 0.31
N SER A 129 -7.79 -17.97 1.29
CA SER A 129 -7.54 -17.79 2.73
C SER A 129 -6.48 -18.76 3.25
N ASP A 130 -6.14 -19.80 2.49
CA ASP A 130 -5.15 -20.80 2.90
C ASP A 130 -3.73 -20.19 2.89
N PRO A 131 -3.05 -20.09 4.04
CA PRO A 131 -1.69 -19.55 4.11
C PRO A 131 -0.68 -20.41 3.35
N THR A 132 -0.90 -21.72 3.22
CA THR A 132 0.05 -22.62 2.53
C THR A 132 0.12 -22.34 1.03
N LEU A 133 -0.98 -21.90 0.43
CA LEU A 133 -1.02 -21.41 -0.96
C LEU A 133 -0.08 -20.22 -1.13
N TRP A 134 -0.16 -19.22 -0.24
CA TRP A 134 0.66 -18.02 -0.33
C TRP A 134 2.14 -18.28 -0.03
N GLU A 135 2.46 -19.19 0.89
CA GLU A 135 3.83 -19.65 1.10
C GLU A 135 4.41 -20.35 -0.14
N GLY A 136 3.61 -21.19 -0.80
CA GLY A 136 3.99 -21.83 -2.06
C GLY A 136 4.25 -20.80 -3.17
N LEU A 137 3.39 -19.78 -3.27
CA LEU A 137 3.57 -18.68 -4.23
C LEU A 137 4.82 -17.85 -3.95
N ARG A 138 5.13 -17.56 -2.68
CA ARG A 138 6.37 -16.86 -2.29
C ARG A 138 7.62 -17.65 -2.64
N LYS A 139 7.61 -18.97 -2.42
CA LYS A 139 8.74 -19.84 -2.78
C LYS A 139 8.96 -19.89 -4.29
N LYS A 140 7.88 -19.91 -5.07
CA LYS A 140 7.93 -20.08 -6.52
C LYS A 140 8.18 -18.77 -7.27
N TYR A 141 7.64 -17.67 -6.78
CA TYR A 141 7.75 -16.34 -7.40
C TYR A 141 8.26 -15.29 -6.39
N PRO A 142 9.43 -15.51 -5.77
CA PRO A 142 9.96 -14.59 -4.76
C PRO A 142 10.06 -13.12 -5.21
N PRO A 143 10.44 -12.74 -6.45
CA PRO A 143 10.55 -11.32 -6.82
C PRO A 143 9.21 -10.60 -6.92
N LEU A 144 8.08 -11.32 -6.89
CA LEU A 144 6.75 -10.72 -6.93
C LEU A 144 6.23 -10.33 -5.54
N PHE A 145 6.94 -10.69 -4.48
CA PHE A 145 6.60 -10.37 -3.10
C PHE A 145 7.59 -9.36 -2.52
N ARG A 146 7.12 -8.59 -1.53
CA ARG A 146 8.00 -7.73 -0.74
C ARG A 146 9.10 -8.60 -0.12
N PRO A 147 10.37 -8.17 -0.17
CA PRO A 147 11.40 -8.85 0.60
C PRO A 147 10.97 -8.86 2.06
N ALA A 148 11.14 -10.00 2.74
CA ALA A 148 10.93 -10.05 4.17
C ALA A 148 11.71 -8.90 4.80
N SER A 149 11.03 -8.04 5.57
CA SER A 149 11.67 -6.91 6.26
C SER A 149 12.89 -7.43 7.01
N GLY A 150 14.08 -7.09 6.50
CA GLY A 150 15.35 -7.71 6.91
C GLY A 150 16.34 -7.94 5.76
N VAL A 151 15.88 -8.06 4.51
CA VAL A 151 16.76 -8.01 3.33
C VAL A 151 16.59 -6.65 2.65
N VAL A 152 17.02 -5.60 3.34
CA VAL A 152 17.63 -4.48 2.63
C VAL A 152 18.92 -5.06 2.05
N SER A 153 18.95 -5.32 0.75
CA SER A 153 20.21 -5.21 0.04
C SER A 153 20.77 -3.84 0.44
N ASN A 154 21.97 -3.78 1.00
CA ASN A 154 22.70 -2.52 1.18
C ASN A 154 23.00 -1.98 -0.23
N GLY A 155 21.97 -1.46 -0.90
CA GLY A 155 22.10 -0.63 -2.06
C GLY A 155 22.57 0.70 -1.53
N ASP A 156 23.86 0.96 -1.74
CA ASP A 156 24.58 2.16 -1.33
C ASP A 156 24.14 3.37 -2.18
N ALA A 157 22.83 3.59 -2.27
CA ALA A 157 22.21 4.73 -2.89
C ALA A 157 22.00 5.80 -1.82
N GLY A 158 23.11 6.40 -1.38
CA GLY A 158 23.09 7.59 -0.54
C GLY A 158 23.76 7.49 0.82
N ALA A 159 24.75 6.63 1.03
CA ALA A 159 25.70 6.86 2.13
C ALA A 159 26.55 8.09 1.78
N GLY A 160 26.07 9.27 2.18
CA GLY A 160 26.97 10.40 2.42
C GLY A 160 28.03 9.90 3.40
N GLY A 161 29.29 9.87 2.96
CA GLY A 161 30.38 9.29 3.73
C GLY A 161 30.48 9.95 5.11
N ASP A 162 30.21 9.16 6.14
CA ASP A 162 30.50 9.51 7.54
C ASP A 162 31.96 9.24 7.92
N GLU A 163 32.83 9.02 6.93
CA GLU A 163 34.26 9.24 7.13
C GLU A 163 34.57 10.71 6.85
N PRO A 164 34.99 11.49 7.88
CA PRO A 164 35.46 12.83 7.63
C PRO A 164 36.61 12.75 6.61
N PRO A 165 36.56 13.54 5.51
CA PRO A 165 37.64 13.51 4.53
C PRO A 165 38.95 13.83 5.25
N ALA A 166 39.99 13.01 5.01
CA ALA A 166 41.31 13.23 5.56
C ALA A 166 41.70 14.71 5.39
N PRO A 167 42.23 15.37 6.44
CA PRO A 167 42.46 16.81 6.42
C PRO A 167 43.36 17.14 5.23
N LYS A 168 42.83 17.93 4.29
CA LYS A 168 43.60 18.41 3.14
C LYS A 168 44.72 19.29 3.70
N LYS A 169 45.97 18.87 3.53
CA LYS A 169 47.14 19.67 3.88
C LYS A 169 47.01 21.02 3.20
N SER A 170 46.94 22.08 3.99
CA SER A 170 46.86 23.44 3.47
C SER A 170 48.23 23.86 2.94
N PHE A 171 48.27 24.79 1.99
CA PHE A 171 49.53 25.36 1.50
C PHE A 171 50.33 26.00 2.65
N ASP A 172 49.65 26.50 3.67
CA ASP A 172 50.25 27.04 4.89
C ASP A 172 51.04 25.97 5.67
N ASP A 173 50.64 24.70 5.62
CA ASP A 173 51.38 23.59 6.23
C ASP A 173 52.68 23.28 5.48
N VAL A 174 52.72 23.54 4.17
CA VAL A 174 53.91 23.39 3.32
C VAL A 174 54.91 24.52 3.59
N ILE A 175 54.44 25.77 3.67
CA ILE A 175 55.27 26.94 4.00
C ILE A 175 55.88 26.78 5.39
N ARG A 176 55.10 26.33 6.38
CA ARG A 176 55.57 26.17 7.77
C ARG A 176 56.61 25.06 7.93
N LYS A 177 56.59 24.05 7.05
CA LYS A 177 57.59 22.98 6.98
C LYS A 177 58.89 23.45 6.32
N LEU A 178 58.80 24.31 5.30
CA LEU A 178 59.97 24.91 4.64
C LEU A 178 60.68 25.95 5.52
N ALA A 179 59.96 26.64 6.41
CA ALA A 179 60.53 27.63 7.33
C ALA A 179 61.23 27.02 8.57
N ARG A 180 61.25 25.68 8.72
CA ARG A 180 61.87 24.96 9.84
C ARG A 180 63.01 24.03 9.41
N GLY A 181 63.43 24.10 8.15
CA GLY A 181 64.69 23.53 7.65
C GLY A 181 65.65 24.67 7.28
#